data_AF-A0A820VWP0-F1
#
_entry.id   AF-A0A820VWP0-F1
#
_cell.length_a   1.000
_cell.length_b   1.000
_cell.length_c   1.000
_cell.angle_alpha   90.00
_cell.angle_beta   90.00
_cell.angle_gamma   90.00
#
_symmetry.space_group_name_H-M   'P 1'
#
loop_
_entity.id
_entity.type
_entity.pdbx_description
1 polymer ?
#
loop_
_entity_poly.entity_id
_entity_poly.type
_entity_poly.pdbx_seq_one_letter_code
_entity_poly.pdbx_strand_id
1 'polypeptide(L)' 'MNATLDDSKIIIYLSNIGLYAMRYVLIIMIILGLVGNIFNILVFHQPKLRSNPCSFYLITSAYVNIVWIMT' A
#
# COMPACT_ATOMS: atom_id res chain seq x y z
N MET A 1 -28.59 -33.01 7.78
CA MET A 1 -28.37 -32.38 6.46
C MET A 1 -28.59 -30.86 6.43
N ASN A 2 -29.11 -30.21 7.49
CA ASN A 2 -29.31 -28.75 7.52
C ASN A 2 -28.08 -27.97 8.05
N ALA A 3 -27.30 -28.56 8.97
CA ALA A 3 -26.13 -27.90 9.58
C ALA A 3 -25.00 -27.59 8.57
N THR A 4 -24.68 -28.55 7.70
CA THR A 4 -23.62 -28.41 6.68
C THR A 4 -23.91 -27.32 5.63
N LEU A 5 -25.20 -26.99 5.42
CA LEU A 5 -25.63 -25.90 4.53
C LEU A 5 -25.45 -24.52 5.19
N ASP A 6 -25.60 -24.43 6.52
CA ASP A 6 -25.39 -23.20 7.29
C ASP A 6 -23.89 -22.86 7.38
N ASP A 7 -23.05 -23.86 7.67
CA ASP A 7 -21.59 -23.71 7.71
C ASP A 7 -21.03 -23.20 6.38
N SER A 8 -21.54 -23.72 5.26
CA SER A 8 -21.14 -23.30 3.91
C SER A 8 -21.47 -21.83 3.64
N LYS A 9 -22.62 -21.33 4.11
CA LYS A 9 -22.99 -19.93 3.97
C LYS A 9 -22.09 -19.01 4.78
N ILE A 10 -21.79 -19.39 6.02
CA ILE A 10 -20.90 -18.63 6.90
C ILE A 10 -19.51 -18.48 6.27
N ILE A 11 -18.96 -19.56 5.70
CA ILE A 11 -17.67 -19.54 5.02
C ILE A 11 -17.70 -18.58 3.82
N ILE A 12 -18.77 -18.60 3.03
CA ILE A 12 -18.92 -17.71 1.86
C ILE A 12 -19.02 -16.25 2.30
N TYR A 13 -19.83 -15.94 3.33
CA TYR A 13 -19.93 -14.56 3.85
C TYR A 13 -18.61 -14.04 4.40
N LEU A 14 -17.90 -14.88 5.16
CA LEU A 14 -16.61 -14.52 5.75
C LEU A 14 -15.55 -14.29 4.66
N SER A 15 -15.51 -15.15 3.64
CA SER A 15 -14.62 -14.99 2.49
C SER A 15 -14.91 -13.70 1.72
N ASN A 16 -16.19 -13.38 1.50
CA ASN A 16 -16.58 -12.18 0.77
C ASN A 16 -16.23 -10.90 1.55
N ILE A 17 -16.48 -10.88 2.86
CA ILE A 17 -16.04 -9.78 3.75
C ILE A 17 -14.52 -9.62 3.72
N GLY A 18 -13.76 -10.72 3.76
CA GLY A 18 -12.31 -10.70 3.65
C GLY A 18 -11.83 -10.07 2.34
N LEU A 19 -12.47 -10.41 1.21
CA LEU A 19 -12.15 -9.82 -0.09
C LEU A 19 -12.41 -8.32 -0.14
N TYR A 20 -13.57 -7.87 0.37
CA TYR A 20 -13.86 -6.43 0.43
C TYR A 20 -12.90 -5.70 1.37
N ALA A 21 -12.63 -6.24 2.55
CA ALA A 21 -11.70 -5.65 3.52
C ALA A 21 -10.29 -5.51 2.92
N MET A 22 -9.78 -6.59 2.30
CA MET A 22 -8.50 -6.56 1.61
C MET A 22 -8.47 -5.48 0.53
N ARG A 23 -9.52 -5.39 -0.30
CA ARG A 23 -9.60 -4.38 -1.36
C ARG A 23 -9.53 -2.95 -0.83
N TYR A 24 -10.27 -2.63 0.23
CA TYR A 24 -10.23 -1.30 0.84
C TYR A 24 -8.88 -0.98 1.49
N VAL A 25 -8.31 -1.94 2.23
CA VAL A 25 -6.99 -1.76 2.86
C VAL A 25 -5.90 -1.56 1.81
N LEU A 26 -5.92 -2.32 0.72
CA LEU A 26 -4.96 -2.20 -0.38
C LEU A 26 -5.06 -0.82 -1.05
N ILE A 27 -6.26 -0.33 -1.32
CA ILE A 27 -6.47 1.02 -1.88
C ILE A 27 -5.92 2.10 -0.95
N ILE A 28 -6.19 2.01 0.36
CA ILE A 28 -5.71 2.98 1.34
C ILE A 28 -4.18 2.95 1.43
N MET A 29 -3.58 1.76 1.46
CA MET A 29 -2.12 1.57 1.47
C MET A 29 -1.48 2.15 0.20
N ILE A 30 -2.07 1.95 -0.97
CA ILE A 30 -1.59 2.52 -2.24
C ILE A 30 -1.61 4.06 -2.18
N ILE A 31 -2.72 4.66 -1.73
CA ILE A 31 -2.85 6.11 -1.64
C ILE A 31 -1.83 6.69 -0.65
N LEU A 32 -1.72 6.11 0.54
CA LEU A 32 -0.75 6.55 1.55
C LEU A 32 0.69 6.37 1.08
N GLY A 33 1.00 5.26 0.39
CA GLY A 33 2.31 5.00 -0.19
C GLY A 33 2.68 6.03 -1.26
N LEU A 34 1.76 6.34 -2.17
CA LEU A 34 1.94 7.38 -3.19
C LEU A 34 2.18 8.75 -2.55
N VAL A 35 1.31 9.16 -1.63
CA VAL A 35 1.44 10.46 -0.95
C VAL A 35 2.76 10.53 -0.17
N GLY A 36 3.10 9.49 0.59
CA GLY A 36 4.35 9.43 1.36
C GLY A 36 5.59 9.51 0.47
N ASN A 37 5.60 8.80 -0.66
CA ASN A 37 6.71 8.86 -1.61
C ASN A 37 6.82 10.23 -2.29
N ILE A 38 5.70 10.89 -2.64
CA ILE A 38 5.68 12.25 -3.19
C ILE A 38 6.25 13.24 -2.17
N PHE A 39 5.84 13.15 -0.90
CA PHE A 39 6.40 13.98 0.17
C PHE A 39 7.90 13.74 0.36
N ASN A 40 8.36 12.48 0.30
CA ASN A 40 9.78 12.15 0.35
C ASN A 40 10.55 12.85 -0.77
N ILE A 41 10.07 12.77 -2.02
CA ILE A 41 10.69 13.45 -3.17
C ILE A 41 10.72 14.96 -2.95
N LEU A 42 9.61 15.56 -2.48
CA LEU A 42 9.50 17.00 -2.24
C LEU A 42 10.49 17.48 -1.15
N VAL A 43 10.61 16.74 -0.05
CA VAL A 43 11.51 17.04 1.08
C VAL A 43 12.97 16.92 0.64
N PHE A 44 13.33 15.87 -0.10
CA PHE A 44 14.70 15.67 -0.57
C PHE A 44 15.09 16.56 -1.76
N HIS A 45 14.13 17.23 -2.40
CA HIS A 45 14.40 18.28 -3.39
C HIS A 45 14.92 19.57 -2.76
N GLN A 46 14.90 19.72 -1.42
CA GLN A 46 15.44 20.88 -0.75
C GLN A 46 16.98 20.92 -0.83
N PRO A 47 17.59 22.07 -1.20
CA PRO A 47 19.04 22.19 -1.43
C PRO A 47 19.88 21.93 -0.17
N LYS A 48 19.30 22.08 1.03
CA LYS A 48 19.98 21.78 2.30
C LYS A 48 20.22 20.28 2.55
N LEU A 49 19.40 19.38 1.98
CA LEU A 49 19.51 17.93 2.20
C LEU A 49 20.24 17.19 1.07
N ARG A 50 20.42 17.85 -0.08
CA ARG A 50 21.07 17.28 -1.28
C ARG A 50 22.59 17.06 -1.12
N SER A 51 23.20 17.60 -0.07
CA SER A 51 24.62 17.38 0.26
C SER A 51 24.90 15.98 0.82
N ASN A 52 23.87 15.27 1.29
CA ASN A 52 24.04 13.99 1.97
C ASN A 52 23.70 12.81 1.04
N PRO A 53 24.62 11.87 0.76
CA PRO A 53 24.36 10.71 -0.10
C PRO A 53 23.19 9.83 0.39
N CYS A 54 22.89 9.85 1.68
CA CYS A 54 21.75 9.15 2.28
C CYS A 54 20.39 9.62 1.71
N SER A 55 20.25 10.92 1.43
CA SER A 55 19.03 11.49 0.82
C SER A 55 18.76 10.90 -0.57
N PHE A 56 19.81 10.59 -1.33
CA PHE A 56 19.65 10.00 -2.66
C PHE A 56 19.12 8.56 -2.58
N TYR A 57 19.58 7.78 -1.59
CA TYR A 57 19.08 6.42 -1.36
C TYR A 57 17.58 6.42 -1.01
N LEU A 58 17.15 7.37 -0.19
CA LEU A 58 15.74 7.53 0.17
C LEU A 58 14.87 7.94 -1.02
N ILE A 59 15.33 8.85 -1.88
CA ILE A 59 14.63 9.17 -3.15
C ILE A 59 14.52 7.94 -4.04
N THR A 60 15.61 7.17 -4.19
CA THR A 60 15.64 5.99 -5.06
C THR A 60 14.67 4.92 -4.55
N SER A 61 14.62 4.69 -3.23
CA SER A 61 13.65 3.79 -2.61
C SER A 61 12.20 4.25 -2.81
N ALA A 62 11.94 5.56 -2.79
CA ALA A 62 10.61 6.11 -3.05
C ALA A 62 10.19 5.88 -4.52
N TYR A 63 11.12 6.03 -5.47
CA TYR A 63 10.88 5.71 -6.89
C TYR A 63 10.60 4.22 -7.11
N VAL A 64 11.40 3.33 -6.52
CA VAL A 64 11.19 1.88 -6.62
C VAL A 64 9.83 1.48 -6.03
N ASN A 65 9.45 2.08 -4.90
CA ASN A 65 8.15 1.82 -4.27
C ASN A 65 6.97 2.30 -5.15
N ILE A 66 7.10 3.45 -5.84
CA ILE A 66 6.09 3.90 -6.82
C ILE A 66 5.99 2.92 -8.00
N VAL A 67 7.12 2.47 -8.56
CA VAL A 67 7.14 1.52 -9.69
C VAL A 67 6.51 0.18 -9.29
N TRP A 68 6.79 -0.29 -8.06
CA TRP A 68 6.22 -1.53 -7.54
C TRP A 68 4.71 -1.43 -7.30
N ILE A 69 4.21 -0.28 -6.86
CA ILE A 69 2.76 -0.04 -6.72
C ILE A 69 2.06 -0.03 -8.09
N MET A 70 2.78 0.33 -9.16
CA MET A 70 2.23 0.51 -10.51
C MET A 70 2.33 -0.75 -11.39
N THR A 71 3.12 -1.76 -10.98
CA THR A 71 3.30 -3.05 -11.68
C THR A 71 2.41 -4.12 -11.08
#